data_AF-A0A4S2HG32-F1
#
_entry.id   AF-A0A4S2HG32-F1
#
_cell.length_a   1.000
_cell.length_b   1.000
_cell.length_c   1.000
_cell.angle_alpha   90.00
_cell.angle_beta   90.00
_cell.angle_gamma   90.00
#
_symmetry.space_group_name_H-M   'P 1'
#
loop_
_entity.id
_entity.type
_entity.pdbx_description
1 polymer ?
#
loop_
_entity_poly.entity_id
_entity_poly.type
_entity_poly.pdbx_seq_one_letter_code
_entity_poly.pdbx_strand_id
1 'polypeptide(L)'
;MRIGWKLKAEYGRVRARLEALSESQKIDEYTKCTIIDMSNKVVEHIAAKYDQIREGVKSVMGGKVLDYEAKTIRNEGRQEGILKGRQEGILKGRQEGIQEGILLTGKIFQKVKSNPGYKNEQLAKELGCTVEDVKSARKMFGV
;
A
#
# COMPACT_ATOMS: atom_id res chain seq x y z
N MET A 1 -13.56 -47.97 -1.03
CA MET A 1 -12.84 -47.14 -0.03
C MET A 1 -11.51 -46.52 -0.54
N ARG A 2 -11.37 -46.18 -1.85
CA ARG A 2 -10.08 -45.76 -2.46
C ARG A 2 -9.96 -44.27 -2.81
N ILE A 3 -11.08 -43.57 -2.97
CA ILE A 3 -11.12 -42.19 -3.51
C ILE A 3 -10.79 -41.13 -2.44
N GLY A 4 -11.31 -41.29 -1.22
CA GLY A 4 -11.07 -40.33 -0.13
C GLY A 4 -9.58 -40.17 0.23
N TRP A 5 -8.81 -41.25 0.21
CA TRP A 5 -7.36 -41.24 0.47
C TRP A 5 -6.57 -40.49 -0.60
N LYS A 6 -6.92 -40.70 -1.87
CA LYS A 6 -6.26 -40.02 -2.99
C LYS A 6 -6.50 -38.51 -2.90
N LEU A 7 -7.75 -38.09 -2.65
CA LEU A 7 -8.08 -36.67 -2.50
C LEU A 7 -7.37 -36.05 -1.30
N LYS A 8 -7.35 -36.74 -0.15
CA LYS A 8 -6.64 -36.29 1.05
C LYS A 8 -5.15 -36.04 0.77
N ALA A 9 -4.50 -36.95 0.03
CA ALA A 9 -3.11 -36.78 -0.36
C ALA A 9 -2.90 -35.59 -1.31
N GLU A 10 -3.79 -35.38 -2.30
CA GLU A 10 -3.72 -34.21 -3.18
C GLU A 10 -3.81 -32.90 -2.40
N TYR A 11 -4.80 -32.78 -1.52
CA TYR A 11 -4.98 -31.60 -0.70
C TYR A 11 -3.79 -31.39 0.24
N GLY A 12 -3.15 -32.47 0.71
CA GLY A 12 -1.93 -32.39 1.51
C GLY A 12 -0.76 -31.78 0.72
N ARG A 13 -0.62 -32.19 -0.55
CA ARG A 13 0.39 -31.62 -1.45
C ARG A 13 0.13 -30.14 -1.76
N VAL A 14 -1.13 -29.77 -1.98
CA VAL A 14 -1.52 -28.37 -2.20
C VAL A 14 -1.17 -27.53 -0.98
N ARG A 15 -1.56 -27.97 0.22
CA ARG A 15 -1.24 -27.26 1.46
C ARG A 15 0.26 -27.10 1.67
N ALA A 16 1.04 -28.16 1.57
CA ALA A 16 2.48 -28.11 1.73
C ALA A 16 3.15 -27.16 0.73
N ARG A 17 2.63 -27.09 -0.51
CA ARG A 17 3.11 -26.15 -1.51
C ARG A 17 2.77 -24.70 -1.15
N LEU A 18 1.57 -24.44 -0.65
CA LEU A 18 1.18 -23.09 -0.20
C LEU A 18 2.01 -22.65 1.01
N GLU A 19 2.27 -23.55 1.96
CA GLU A 19 3.18 -23.31 3.09
C GLU A 19 4.58 -22.97 2.59
N ALA A 20 5.17 -23.76 1.70
CA ALA A 20 6.49 -23.47 1.13
C ALA A 20 6.55 -22.14 0.34
N LEU A 21 5.47 -21.78 -0.37
CA LEU A 21 5.38 -20.49 -1.06
C LEU A 21 5.31 -19.30 -0.08
N SER A 22 4.60 -19.48 1.03
CA SER A 22 4.50 -18.48 2.11
C SER A 22 5.81 -18.34 2.87
N GLU A 23 6.47 -19.45 3.22
CA GLU A 23 7.80 -19.46 3.86
C GLU A 23 8.88 -18.81 2.97
N SER A 24 8.79 -19.01 1.65
CA SER A 24 9.67 -18.35 0.68
C SER A 24 9.25 -16.92 0.30
N GLN A 25 8.26 -16.34 1.00
CA GLN A 25 7.74 -14.99 0.79
C GLN A 25 7.25 -14.70 -0.65
N LYS A 26 6.89 -15.75 -1.41
CA LYS A 26 6.33 -15.62 -2.75
C LYS A 26 4.84 -15.29 -2.74
N ILE A 27 4.16 -15.65 -1.66
CA ILE A 27 2.79 -15.26 -1.35
C ILE A 27 2.75 -14.80 0.10
N ASP A 28 1.88 -13.83 0.39
CA ASP A 28 1.61 -13.40 1.76
C ASP A 28 0.70 -14.40 2.50
N GLU A 29 0.58 -14.20 3.82
CA GLU A 29 -0.24 -15.06 4.68
C GLU A 29 -1.73 -15.00 4.26
N TYR A 30 -2.20 -13.82 3.85
CA TYR A 30 -3.58 -13.60 3.42
C TYR A 30 -3.95 -14.44 2.21
N THR A 31 -3.09 -14.46 1.20
CA THR A 31 -3.25 -15.20 -0.05
C THR A 31 -3.27 -16.70 0.23
N LYS A 32 -2.36 -17.19 1.09
CA LYS A 32 -2.35 -18.60 1.52
C LYS A 32 -3.66 -18.98 2.18
N CYS A 33 -4.09 -18.24 3.21
CA CYS A 33 -5.34 -18.52 3.93
C CYS A 33 -6.56 -18.46 3.00
N THR A 34 -6.62 -17.44 2.13
CA THR A 34 -7.71 -17.30 1.16
C THR A 34 -7.82 -18.51 0.24
N ILE A 35 -6.70 -19.01 -0.29
CA ILE A 35 -6.71 -20.20 -1.16
C ILE A 35 -7.19 -21.43 -0.39
N ILE A 36 -6.75 -21.61 0.86
CA ILE A 36 -7.19 -22.72 1.72
C ILE A 36 -8.70 -22.64 1.98
N ASP A 37 -9.21 -21.48 2.36
CA ASP A 37 -10.63 -21.27 2.65
C ASP A 37 -11.51 -21.49 1.42
N MET A 38 -11.10 -20.94 0.27
CA MET A 38 -11.82 -21.15 -0.98
C MET A 38 -11.79 -22.62 -1.43
N SER A 39 -10.67 -23.32 -1.22
CA SER A 39 -10.55 -24.75 -1.50
C SER A 39 -11.49 -25.57 -0.61
N ASN A 40 -11.59 -25.22 0.67
CA ASN A 40 -12.55 -25.82 1.59
C ASN A 40 -13.99 -25.58 1.12
N LYS A 41 -14.33 -24.35 0.71
CA LYS A 41 -15.67 -24.00 0.27
C LYS A 41 -16.10 -24.78 -0.97
N VAL A 42 -15.20 -24.93 -1.94
CA VAL A 42 -15.45 -25.73 -3.15
C VAL A 42 -15.75 -27.19 -2.79
N VAL A 43 -15.00 -27.78 -1.86
CA VAL A 43 -15.26 -29.16 -1.41
C VAL A 43 -16.58 -29.30 -0.66
N GLU A 44 -16.96 -28.31 0.16
CA GLU A 44 -18.28 -28.32 0.82
C GLU A 44 -19.44 -28.41 -0.17
N HIS A 45 -19.32 -27.76 -1.33
CA HIS A 45 -20.35 -27.79 -2.36
C HIS A 45 -20.28 -29.05 -3.24
N ILE A 46 -19.09 -29.44 -3.71
CA ILE A 46 -18.93 -30.60 -4.62
C ILE A 46 -19.21 -31.92 -3.88
N ALA A 47 -18.76 -32.03 -2.63
CA ALA A 47 -18.89 -33.24 -1.83
C ALA A 47 -20.03 -33.16 -0.81
N ALA A 48 -21.07 -32.35 -1.07
CA ALA A 48 -22.15 -32.07 -0.12
C ALA A 48 -22.84 -33.33 0.44
N LYS A 49 -22.92 -34.42 -0.34
CA LYS A 49 -23.51 -35.71 0.08
C LYS A 49 -22.48 -36.73 0.59
N TYR A 50 -21.21 -36.36 0.67
CA TYR A 50 -20.10 -37.26 0.96
C TYR A 50 -19.28 -36.76 2.16
N ASP A 51 -19.82 -36.92 3.36
CA ASP A 51 -19.22 -36.40 4.59
C ASP A 51 -17.79 -36.90 4.82
N GLN A 52 -17.49 -38.17 4.52
CA GLN A 52 -16.14 -38.72 4.62
C GLN A 52 -15.11 -37.97 3.76
N ILE A 53 -15.55 -37.42 2.62
CA ILE A 53 -14.69 -36.63 1.73
C ILE A 53 -14.49 -35.23 2.32
N ARG A 54 -15.56 -34.60 2.82
CA ARG A 54 -15.51 -33.29 3.47
C ARG A 54 -14.60 -33.30 4.69
N GLU A 55 -14.76 -34.28 5.57
CA GLU A 55 -13.92 -34.44 6.78
C GLU A 55 -12.48 -34.79 6.42
N GLY A 56 -12.27 -35.61 5.39
CA GLY A 56 -10.95 -35.93 4.87
C GLY A 56 -10.17 -34.69 4.43
N VAL A 57 -10.81 -33.80 3.67
CA VAL A 57 -10.20 -32.54 3.23
C VAL A 57 -10.05 -31.55 4.39
N LYS A 58 -11.08 -31.37 5.23
CA LYS A 58 -11.01 -30.50 6.41
C LYS A 58 -9.90 -30.90 7.37
N SER A 59 -9.61 -32.19 7.52
CA SER A 59 -8.48 -32.64 8.36
C SER A 59 -7.10 -32.22 7.82
N VAL A 60 -7.02 -31.90 6.52
CA VAL A 60 -5.78 -31.49 5.85
C VAL A 60 -5.71 -30.00 5.65
N MET A 61 -6.81 -29.37 5.24
CA MET A 61 -6.91 -27.93 4.99
C MET A 61 -7.35 -27.14 6.21
N GLY A 62 -7.72 -27.83 7.30
CA GLY A 62 -8.00 -27.23 8.59
C GLY A 62 -6.72 -26.72 9.23
N GLY A 63 -6.70 -25.43 9.55
CA GLY A 63 -5.61 -24.76 10.24
C GLY A 63 -5.65 -24.94 11.76
N LYS A 64 -4.49 -24.75 12.40
CA LYS A 64 -4.32 -24.69 13.85
C LYS A 64 -4.24 -23.20 14.22
N VAL A 65 -5.23 -22.72 14.97
CA VAL A 65 -5.31 -21.36 15.57
C VAL A 65 -5.27 -20.22 14.55
N LEU A 66 -6.45 -19.87 14.00
CA LEU A 66 -6.76 -18.68 13.16
C LEU A 66 -6.16 -17.36 13.67
N ASP A 67 -5.85 -17.28 14.97
CA ASP A 67 -5.38 -16.07 15.63
C ASP A 67 -3.94 -15.69 15.22
N TYR A 68 -3.12 -16.65 14.77
CA TYR A 68 -1.76 -16.35 14.31
C TYR A 68 -1.76 -15.83 12.87
N GLU A 69 -2.48 -16.49 11.95
CA GLU A 69 -2.57 -16.03 10.56
C GLU A 69 -3.24 -14.65 10.49
N ALA A 70 -4.33 -14.43 11.23
CA ALA A 70 -5.01 -13.13 11.28
C ALA A 70 -4.11 -11.99 11.82
N LYS A 71 -3.26 -12.27 12.81
CA LYS A 71 -2.29 -11.28 13.31
C LYS A 71 -1.24 -10.93 12.27
N THR A 72 -0.71 -11.92 11.56
CA THR A 72 0.25 -11.71 10.47
C THR A 72 -0.35 -10.85 9.37
N ILE A 73 -1.53 -11.22 8.87
CA ILE A 73 -2.26 -10.46 7.85
C ILE A 73 -2.49 -9.01 8.29
N ARG A 74 -2.93 -8.80 9.53
CA ARG A 74 -3.13 -7.45 10.09
C ARG A 74 -1.83 -6.64 10.13
N ASN A 75 -0.73 -7.27 10.54
CA ASN A 75 0.56 -6.61 10.64
C ASN A 75 1.12 -6.25 9.27
N GLU A 76 1.04 -7.15 8.29
CA GLU A 76 1.42 -6.91 6.89
C GLU A 76 0.61 -5.76 6.31
N GLY A 77 -0.72 -5.82 6.41
CA GLY A 77 -1.60 -4.75 5.93
C GLY A 77 -1.31 -3.39 6.57
N ARG A 78 -0.99 -3.36 7.87
CA ARG A 78 -0.58 -2.12 8.55
C ARG A 78 0.74 -1.58 8.00
N GLN A 79 1.73 -2.44 7.78
CA GLN A 79 3.03 -2.01 7.24
C GLN A 79 2.89 -1.49 5.82
N GLU A 80 2.14 -2.18 4.97
CA GLU A 80 1.85 -1.71 3.62
C GLU A 80 1.14 -0.35 3.62
N GLY A 81 0.14 -0.18 4.48
CA GLY A 81 -0.60 1.08 4.60
C GLY A 81 0.31 2.24 5.02
N ILE A 82 1.21 2.02 5.98
CA ILE A 82 2.19 3.03 6.40
C ILE A 82 3.14 3.38 5.25
N LEU A 83 3.66 2.39 4.53
CA LEU A 83 4.59 2.61 3.42
C LEU A 83 3.93 3.38 2.28
N LYS A 84 2.76 2.93 1.82
CA LYS A 84 1.98 3.59 0.76
C LYS A 84 1.61 5.01 1.16
N GLY A 85 1.06 5.20 2.37
CA GLY A 85 0.68 6.52 2.87
C GLY A 85 1.87 7.48 3.00
N ARG A 86 3.04 7.00 3.42
CA ARG A 86 4.27 7.82 3.46
C ARG A 86 4.72 8.21 2.05
N GLN A 87 4.71 7.28 1.10
CA GLN A 87 5.08 7.55 -0.29
C GLN A 87 4.15 8.58 -0.92
N GLU A 88 2.84 8.38 -0.79
CA GLU A 88 1.82 9.30 -1.29
C GLU A 88 1.94 10.68 -0.64
N GLY A 89 2.14 10.73 0.67
CA GLY A 89 2.34 11.99 1.39
C GLY A 89 3.56 12.77 0.92
N ILE A 90 4.69 12.09 0.67
CA ILE A 90 5.90 12.73 0.12
C ILE A 90 5.65 13.25 -1.29
N LEU A 91 5.02 12.44 -2.15
CA LEU A 91 4.71 12.84 -3.53
C LEU A 91 3.78 14.05 -3.57
N LYS A 92 2.70 14.00 -2.79
CA LYS A 92 1.70 15.07 -2.73
C LYS A 92 2.30 16.35 -2.14
N GLY A 93 3.01 16.26 -1.01
CA GLY A 93 3.68 17.42 -0.41
C GLY A 93 4.74 18.05 -1.32
N ARG A 94 5.46 17.24 -2.10
CA ARG A 94 6.40 17.77 -3.11
C ARG A 94 5.68 18.48 -4.25
N GLN A 95 4.58 17.92 -4.75
CA GLN A 95 3.79 18.56 -5.80
C GLN A 95 3.16 19.88 -5.33
N GLU A 96 2.56 19.88 -4.14
CA GLU A 96 1.98 21.08 -3.51
C GLU A 96 3.06 22.15 -3.30
N GLY A 97 4.22 21.79 -2.74
CA GLY A 97 5.32 22.74 -2.55
C GLY A 97 5.87 23.33 -3.85
N ILE A 98 5.93 22.53 -4.93
CA ILE A 98 6.31 23.04 -6.27
C ILE A 98 5.25 24.03 -6.79
N GLN A 99 3.98 23.68 -6.69
CA GLN A 99 2.88 24.55 -7.15
C GLN A 99 2.84 25.87 -6.38
N GLU A 100 2.95 25.81 -5.05
CA GLU A 100 3.03 27.00 -4.19
C GLU A 100 4.24 27.86 -4.53
N GLY A 101 5.41 27.26 -4.75
CA GLY A 101 6.63 27.95 -5.17
C GLY A 101 6.48 28.67 -6.51
N ILE A 102 5.87 28.01 -7.51
CA ILE A 102 5.58 28.61 -8.82
C ILE A 102 4.63 29.81 -8.66
N LEU A 103 3.55 29.64 -7.88
CA LEU A 103 2.57 30.69 -7.65
C LEU A 103 3.19 31.90 -6.93
N LEU A 104 3.98 31.65 -5.89
CA LEU A 104 4.69 32.71 -5.16
C LEU A 104 5.65 33.47 -6.07
N THR A 105 6.43 32.74 -6.87
CA THR A 105 7.37 33.32 -7.84
C THR A 105 6.65 34.21 -8.86
N GLY A 106 5.48 33.77 -9.37
CA GLY A 106 4.63 34.57 -10.26
C GLY A 106 4.07 35.84 -9.59
N LYS A 107 3.65 35.75 -8.31
CA LYS A 107 3.20 36.91 -7.53
C LYS A 107 4.32 37.93 -7.31
N ILE A 108 5.53 37.46 -6.97
CA ILE A 108 6.70 38.32 -6.81
C ILE A 108 6.99 39.07 -8.12
N PHE A 109 7.03 38.35 -9.25
CA PHE A 109 7.28 38.95 -10.56
C PHE A 109 6.29 40.06 -10.90
N GLN A 110 4.99 39.80 -10.73
CA GLN A 110 3.93 40.79 -10.94
C GLN A 110 4.16 42.03 -10.07
N LYS A 111 4.46 41.82 -8.78
CA LYS A 111 4.62 42.92 -7.83
C LYS A 111 5.86 43.78 -8.10
N VAL A 112 6.99 43.15 -8.45
CA VAL A 112 8.22 43.84 -8.86
C VAL A 112 7.97 44.69 -10.10
N LYS A 113 7.26 44.13 -11.11
CA LYS A 113 6.92 44.85 -12.34
C LYS A 113 6.03 46.07 -12.07
N SER A 114 5.07 45.96 -11.16
CA SER A 114 4.21 47.08 -10.76
C SER A 114 4.92 48.11 -9.87
N ASN A 115 5.99 47.73 -9.16
CA ASN A 115 6.69 48.59 -8.18
C ASN A 115 8.22 48.47 -8.29
N PRO A 116 8.84 48.89 -9.41
CA PRO A 116 10.26 48.65 -9.67
C PRO A 116 11.22 49.30 -8.65
N GLY A 117 10.78 50.37 -7.97
CA GLY A 117 11.55 51.07 -6.94
C GLY A 117 11.49 50.46 -5.53
N TYR A 118 10.69 49.40 -5.31
CA TYR A 118 10.59 48.77 -3.99
C TYR A 118 11.84 47.98 -3.64
N LYS A 119 12.26 48.09 -2.38
CA LYS A 119 13.34 47.27 -1.82
C LYS A 119 12.84 45.84 -1.57
N ASN A 120 13.76 44.87 -1.59
CA ASN A 120 13.42 43.46 -1.43
C ASN A 120 12.76 43.18 -0.07
N GLU A 121 13.14 43.92 0.98
CA GLU A 121 12.57 43.81 2.33
C GLU A 121 11.10 44.26 2.37
N GLN A 122 10.74 45.27 1.57
CA GLN A 122 9.36 45.76 1.48
C GLN A 122 8.48 44.75 0.75
N LEU A 123 8.97 44.21 -0.36
CA LEU A 123 8.27 43.19 -1.14
C LEU A 123 8.08 41.90 -0.35
N ALA A 124 9.11 41.44 0.35
CA ALA A 124 9.06 40.24 1.19
C ALA A 124 8.02 40.39 2.31
N LYS A 125 8.04 41.55 3.00
CA LYS A 125 7.07 41.86 4.06
C LYS A 125 5.63 41.92 3.54
N GLU A 126 5.41 42.51 2.37
CA GLU A 126 4.07 42.66 1.79
C GLU A 126 3.51 41.34 1.24
N LEU A 127 4.38 40.50 0.67
CA LEU A 127 4.01 39.20 0.09
C LEU A 127 4.02 38.06 1.11
N GLY A 128 4.47 38.32 2.34
CA GLY A 128 4.58 37.31 3.39
C GLY A 128 5.60 36.21 3.06
N CYS A 129 6.65 36.54 2.31
CA CYS A 129 7.72 35.62 1.92
C CYS A 129 9.09 36.08 2.43
N THR A 130 10.13 35.32 2.15
CA THR A 130 11.49 35.69 2.56
C THR A 130 12.13 36.66 1.58
N VAL A 131 13.12 37.41 2.04
CA VAL A 131 13.91 38.30 1.17
C VAL A 131 14.66 37.48 0.11
N GLU A 132 15.06 36.27 0.46
CA GLU A 132 15.72 35.30 -0.43
C GLU A 132 14.80 34.86 -1.57
N ASP A 133 13.51 34.63 -1.32
CA ASP A 133 12.53 34.30 -2.36
C ASP A 133 12.43 35.45 -3.39
N VAL A 134 12.37 36.69 -2.90
CA VAL A 134 12.33 37.88 -3.75
C VAL A 134 13.60 38.02 -4.59
N LYS A 135 14.78 37.90 -3.97
CA LYS A 135 16.07 37.94 -4.67
C LYS A 135 16.16 36.85 -5.75
N SER A 136 15.69 35.65 -5.43
CA SER A 136 15.73 34.50 -6.33
C SER A 136 14.82 34.71 -7.54
N ALA A 137 13.60 35.18 -7.33
CA ALA A 137 12.67 35.53 -8.40
C ALA A 137 13.21 36.68 -9.28
N ARG A 138 13.75 37.76 -8.68
CA ARG A 138 14.39 38.86 -9.41
C ARG A 138 15.52 38.39 -10.31
N LYS A 139 16.40 37.52 -9.78
CA LYS A 139 17.47 36.88 -10.54
C LYS A 139 16.94 35.99 -11.67
N MET A 140 15.86 35.22 -11.41
CA MET A 140 15.25 34.32 -12.39
C MET A 140 14.62 35.08 -13.57
N PHE A 141 14.02 36.25 -13.32
CA PHE A 141 13.31 37.03 -14.35
C PHE A 141 14.10 38.25 -14.87
N GLY A 142 15.26 38.57 -14.30
CA GLY A 142 16.07 39.72 -14.69
C GLY A 142 15.45 41.08 -14.35
N VAL A 143 14.73 41.19 -13.21
CA VAL A 143 13.97 42.38 -12.76
C VAL A 143 14.35 42.88 -11.37
#